data_AF-A0A496UK34-F1
#
_entry.id   AF-A0A496UK34-F1
#
_cell.length_a   1.000
_cell.length_b   1.000
_cell.length_c   1.000
_cell.angle_alpha   90.00
_cell.angle_beta   90.00
_cell.angle_gamma   90.00
#
_symmetry.space_group_name_H-M   'P 1'
#
loop_
_entity.id
_entity.type
_entity.pdbx_description
1 polymer ?
#
loop_
_entity_poly.entity_id
_entity_poly.type
_entity_poly.pdbx_seq_one_letter_code
_entity_poly.pdbx_strand_id
1 'polypeptide(L)' 'PGFGRDYGVEITTGPLRGLLSRAVVIVDNDGVILYTEQVPEITQEPDYEAALAALP' A
#
# COMPACT_ATOMS: atom_id res chain seq x y z
N PRO A 1 -16.07 -7.50 -3.38
CA PRO A 1 -14.79 -8.16 -3.70
C PRO A 1 -13.99 -7.31 -4.69
N GLY A 2 -12.79 -6.90 -4.30
CA GLY A 2 -11.95 -6.06 -5.13
C GLY A 2 -10.73 -5.61 -4.36
N PHE A 3 -9.55 -5.82 -4.96
CA PHE A 3 -8.24 -5.56 -4.38
C PHE A 3 -8.17 -4.28 -3.53
N GLY A 4 -8.66 -3.14 -4.04
CA GLY A 4 -8.62 -1.87 -3.32
C GLY A 4 -9.42 -1.85 -2.01
N ARG A 5 -10.56 -2.54 -1.94
CA ARG A 5 -11.35 -2.66 -0.70
C ARG A 5 -10.71 -3.64 0.25
N ASP A 6 -10.27 -4.76 -0.29
CA ASP A 6 -9.73 -5.87 0.48
C ASP A 6 -8.40 -5.47 1.15
N TYR A 7 -7.60 -4.62 0.50
CA TYR A 7 -6.35 -4.04 1.03
C TYR A 7 -6.51 -2.64 1.65
N GLY A 8 -7.71 -2.06 1.68
CA GLY A 8 -7.94 -0.74 2.29
C GLY A 8 -7.33 0.45 1.54
N VAL A 9 -7.02 0.30 0.25
CA VAL A 9 -6.37 1.32 -0.59
C VAL A 9 -7.31 1.96 -1.64
N GLU A 10 -8.62 1.64 -1.65
CA GLU A 10 -9.57 2.33 -2.54
C GLU A 10 -9.79 3.79 -2.11
N ILE A 11 -9.54 4.73 -3.02
CA ILE A 11 -9.91 6.14 -2.82
C ILE A 11 -11.42 6.28 -3.05
N THR A 12 -12.15 6.61 -1.99
CA THR A 12 -13.63 6.63 -2.01
C THR A 12 -14.24 7.99 -2.32
N THR A 13 -13.44 9.06 -2.30
CA THR A 13 -13.90 10.46 -2.44
C THR A 13 -12.97 11.30 -3.32
N GLY A 14 -13.40 12.52 -3.65
CA GLY A 14 -12.58 13.48 -4.39
C GLY A 14 -12.35 13.14 -5.87
N PRO A 15 -11.47 13.89 -6.55
CA PRO A 15 -11.22 13.73 -7.98
C PRO A 15 -10.52 12.42 -8.36
N LEU A 16 -9.86 11.76 -7.41
CA LEU A 16 -9.16 10.48 -7.61
C LEU A 16 -10.01 9.27 -7.21
N ARG A 17 -11.31 9.47 -6.94
CA ARG A 17 -12.23 8.40 -6.54
C ARG A 17 -12.20 7.24 -7.54
N GLY A 18 -12.14 6.02 -7.02
CA GLY A 18 -12.11 4.78 -7.79
C GLY A 18 -10.70 4.35 -8.22
N LEU A 19 -9.68 5.16 -7.93
CA LEU A 19 -8.28 4.77 -8.04
C LEU A 19 -7.79 4.15 -6.72
N LEU A 20 -6.59 3.58 -6.76
CA LEU A 20 -5.89 3.07 -5.59
C LEU A 20 -4.98 4.16 -5.01
N SER A 21 -4.92 4.29 -3.68
CA SER A 21 -3.95 5.12 -2.99
C SER A 21 -2.54 4.57 -3.17
N ARG A 22 -1.53 5.43 -3.00
CA ARG A 22 -0.13 5.00 -3.01
C ARG A 22 0.19 4.23 -1.73
N ALA A 23 0.60 2.97 -1.88
CA ALA A 23 0.94 2.10 -0.76
C ALA A 23 1.96 1.03 -1.20
N VAL A 24 2.69 0.49 -0.23
CA VAL A 24 3.60 -0.65 -0.35
C VAL A 24 3.13 -1.73 0.61
N VAL A 25 3.04 -2.96 0.12
CA VAL A 25 2.77 -4.15 0.94
C VAL A 25 3.77 -5.22 0.53
N ILE A 26 4.57 -5.70 1.48
CA ILE A 26 5.49 -6.81 1.28
C ILE A 26 4.88 -8.04 1.95
N VAL A 27 4.75 -9.10 1.16
CA VAL A 27 4.18 -10.38 1.57
C VAL A 27 5.18 -11.48 1.22
N ASP A 28 5.43 -12.40 2.14
CA ASP A 28 6.30 -13.54 1.89
C ASP A 28 5.57 -14.68 1.14
N ASN A 29 6.28 -15.79 0.92
CA ASN A 29 5.74 -16.94 0.18
C ASN A 29 4.61 -17.68 0.93
N ASP A 30 4.53 -17.54 2.25
CA ASP A 30 3.49 -18.15 3.08
C ASP A 30 2.28 -17.21 3.25
N GLY A 31 2.32 -16.03 2.64
CA GLY A 31 1.25 -15.04 2.72
C GLY A 31 1.33 -14.16 3.97
N VAL A 32 2.45 -14.17 4.70
CA VAL A 32 2.66 -13.33 5.88
C VAL A 32 3.07 -11.94 5.44
N ILE A 33 2.43 -10.92 6.05
CA ILE A 33 2.76 -9.52 5.81
C ILE A 33 4.03 -9.17 6.59
N LEU A 34 5.09 -8.80 5.85
CA LEU A 34 6.37 -8.36 6.42
C LEU A 34 6.43 -6.84 6.61
N TYR A 35 5.75 -6.09 5.74
CA TYR A 35 5.75 -4.63 5.76
C TYR A 35 4.48 -4.06 5.12
N THR A 36 3.99 -2.95 5.67
CA THR A 36 2.90 -2.15 5.08
C THR A 36 3.19 -0.68 5.26
N GLU A 37 2.97 0.09 4.21
CA GLU A 37 2.98 1.54 4.26
C GLU A 37 1.92 2.09 3.32
N GLN A 38 1.06 2.96 3.84
CA GLN A 38 0.21 3.83 3.04
C GLN A 38 0.69 5.26 3.26
N VAL A 39 1.11 5.94 2.19
CA VAL A 39 1.65 7.29 2.34
C VAL A 39 0.53 8.27 2.73
N PRO A 40 0.82 9.32 3.52
CA PRO A 40 -0.19 10.27 3.95
C PRO A 40 -0.68 11.19 2.83
N GLU A 41 0.11 11.34 1.75
CA GLU A 41 -0.23 12.15 0.58
C GLU A 41 0.25 11.44 -0.70
N ILE A 42 -0.56 11.42 -1.75
CA ILE A 42 -0.33 10.56 -2.93
C ILE A 42 0.90 10.97 -3.75
N THR A 43 1.34 12.23 -3.60
CA THR A 43 2.54 12.76 -4.26
C THR A 43 3.82 12.44 -3.50
N GLN A 44 3.73 11.91 -2.29
CA GLN A 44 4.89 11.49 -1.51
C GLN A 44 5.32 10.08 -1.91
N GLU A 45 6.62 9.86 -1.84
CA GLU A 45 7.20 8.55 -2.01
C GLU A 45 7.11 7.75 -0.71
N PRO A 46 6.90 6.42 -0.79
CA PRO A 46 7.07 5.51 0.34
C PRO A 46 8.50 5.55 0.92
N ASP A 47 8.67 5.10 2.16
CA ASP A 47 9.98 4.81 2.74
C ASP A 47 10.55 3.51 2.15
N TYR A 48 11.20 3.65 0.99
CA TYR A 48 11.83 2.53 0.29
C TYR A 48 12.92 1.84 1.09
N GLU A 49 13.67 2.58 1.90
CA GLU A 49 14.74 1.99 2.72
C GLU A 49 14.14 1.11 3.82
N ALA A 50 13.09 1.58 4.50
CA ALA A 50 12.35 0.78 5.47
C ALA A 50 11.69 -0.45 4.84
N ALA A 51 11.12 -0.30 3.64
CA ALA A 51 10.52 -1.42 2.91
C ALA A 51 11.57 -2.48 2.53
N LEU A 52 12.72 -2.06 1.99
CA LEU A 52 13.81 -2.98 1.62
C LEU A 52 14.43 -3.66 2.86
N ALA A 53 14.54 -2.95 3.98
CA ALA A 53 15.04 -3.52 5.24
C ALA A 53 14.11 -4.58 5.85
N ALA A 54 12.84 -4.65 5.43
CA ALA A 54 11.89 -5.68 5.84
C ALA A 54 12.00 -6.98 5.02
N LEU A 55 12.81 -6.99 3.95
CA LEU A 55 13.06 -8.20 3.17
C LEU A 55 14.03 -9.13 3.92
N PRO A 56 13.81 -10.45 3.85
CA PRO A 56 14.69 -11.45 4.47
C PRO A 56 16.07 -11.55 3.80
#